data_AF-A0A177KQT4-F1
#
_entry.id   AF-A0A177KQT4-F1
#
_cell.length_a   1.000
_cell.length_b   1.000
_cell.length_c   1.000
_cell.angle_alpha   90.00
_cell.angle_beta   90.00
_cell.angle_gamma   90.00
#
_symmetry.space_group_name_H-M   'P 1'
#
loop_
_entity.id
_entity.type
_entity.pdbx_description
1 polymer ?
#
loop_
_entity_poly.entity_id
_entity_poly.type
_entity_poly.pdbx_seq_one_letter_code
_entity_poly.pdbx_strand_id
1 'polypeptide(L)'
;MPHKITLTGKPVSPLREKGAYYTFDMEESGSPGPPKGLPNSSTITYTVFINQKQLKKAGLTEENIQTQKVMVQGEPTLDVPVGDCPGEIGVTCFQVSILPEKQKQKDPVKVESVPVKEEVKVEEKPKGPEGTEDFISLEQIRIPEEFLNSRPNAEKTQQVIDYVKRTGHLDEPIMINRETKILTDGYRRYVVAKKVKMDVVPVAYEKISVESV
;
A
#
# COMPACT_ATOMS: atom_id res chain seq x y z
N MET A 1 -12.72 17.20 18.66
CA MET A 1 -12.04 16.08 17.95
C MET A 1 -10.94 16.69 17.11
N PRO A 2 -9.74 16.10 17.09
CA PRO A 2 -8.66 16.58 16.23
C PRO A 2 -9.00 16.40 14.75
N HIS A 3 -8.65 17.39 13.93
CA HIS A 3 -8.87 17.35 12.49
C HIS A 3 -7.76 16.54 11.83
N LYS A 4 -8.09 15.40 11.19
CA LYS A 4 -7.09 14.53 10.55
C LYS A 4 -7.09 14.69 9.04
N ILE A 5 -5.90 14.82 8.47
CA ILE A 5 -5.65 14.82 7.02
C ILE A 5 -4.70 13.68 6.65
N THR A 6 -4.89 13.07 5.49
CA THR A 6 -3.98 12.05 4.93
C THR A 6 -3.48 12.54 3.59
N LEU A 7 -2.18 12.82 3.49
CA LEU A 7 -1.50 13.17 2.26
C LEU A 7 -0.86 11.91 1.66
N THR A 8 -1.04 11.71 0.35
CA THR A 8 -0.43 10.57 -0.35
C THR A 8 0.20 11.02 -1.65
N GLY A 9 1.50 10.85 -1.79
CA GLY A 9 2.19 11.36 -2.96
C GLY A 9 3.70 11.24 -2.85
N LYS A 10 4.41 11.79 -3.84
CA LYS A 10 5.85 11.96 -3.73
C LYS A 10 6.13 13.34 -3.12
N PRO A 11 7.04 13.43 -2.15
CA PRO A 11 7.61 14.69 -1.71
C PRO A 11 8.21 15.46 -2.89
N VAL A 12 7.84 16.73 -3.02
CA VAL A 12 8.31 17.61 -4.11
C VAL A 12 9.57 18.39 -3.71
N SER A 13 9.82 18.56 -2.40
CA SER A 13 11.02 19.22 -1.87
C SER A 13 12.00 18.21 -1.26
N PRO A 14 13.29 18.57 -1.16
CA PRO A 14 14.22 17.83 -0.30
C PRO A 14 13.80 17.96 1.17
N LEU A 15 14.35 17.09 2.00
CA LEU A 15 14.21 17.17 3.44
C LEU A 15 15.01 18.36 3.97
N ARG A 16 14.39 19.19 4.82
CA ARG A 16 15.02 20.37 5.43
C ARG A 16 15.06 20.21 6.94
N GLU A 17 16.24 20.26 7.53
CA GLU A 17 16.43 20.21 8.98
C GLU A 17 16.15 21.58 9.63
N LYS A 18 15.34 21.59 10.69
CA LYS A 18 14.96 22.78 11.48
C LYS A 18 15.28 22.58 12.96
N GLY A 19 16.45 22.02 13.24
CA GLY A 19 16.96 21.76 14.59
C GLY A 19 16.25 20.60 15.29
N ALA A 20 15.02 20.80 15.75
CA ALA A 20 14.27 19.79 16.51
C ALA A 20 13.40 18.86 15.63
N TYR A 21 13.15 19.27 14.39
CA TYR A 21 12.28 18.56 13.44
C TYR A 21 12.80 18.75 12.01
N TYR A 22 12.21 18.01 11.09
CA TYR A 22 12.46 18.11 9.66
C TYR A 22 11.18 18.55 8.95
N THR A 23 11.35 19.16 7.78
CA THR A 23 10.24 19.54 6.91
C THR A 23 10.48 19.07 5.48
N PHE A 24 9.40 18.74 4.78
CA PHE A 24 9.40 18.53 3.34
C PHE A 24 8.02 18.88 2.79
N ASP A 25 7.95 19.18 1.50
CA ASP A 25 6.72 19.59 0.85
C ASP A 25 6.11 18.43 0.07
N MET A 26 4.79 18.35 0.08
CA MET A 26 3.99 17.43 -0.71
C MET A 26 2.96 18.22 -1.51
N GLU A 27 2.65 17.77 -2.71
CA GLU A 27 1.55 18.30 -3.50
C GLU A 27 0.40 17.31 -3.55
N GLU A 28 -0.82 17.80 -3.34
CA GLU A 28 -2.03 17.03 -3.54
C GLU A 28 -3.01 17.81 -4.42
N SER A 29 -3.42 17.20 -5.52
CA SER A 29 -4.47 17.75 -6.39
C SER A 29 -5.80 17.11 -6.02
N GLY A 30 -6.87 17.90 -5.95
CA GLY A 30 -8.21 17.33 -5.84
C GLY A 30 -8.60 16.51 -7.07
N SER A 31 -9.63 15.67 -6.93
CA SER A 31 -10.05 14.70 -7.95
C SER A 31 -10.35 15.34 -9.31
N PRO A 32 -9.97 14.69 -10.44
CA PRO A 32 -10.05 15.27 -11.79
C PRO A 32 -11.48 15.43 -12.34
N GLY A 33 -12.50 15.21 -11.52
CA GLY A 33 -13.90 15.28 -11.90
C GLY A 33 -14.76 15.67 -10.71
N PRO A 34 -14.66 16.91 -10.22
CA PRO A 34 -15.55 17.38 -9.17
C PRO A 34 -17.01 17.27 -9.66
N PRO A 35 -17.98 17.00 -8.75
CA PRO A 35 -19.39 16.98 -9.07
C PRO A 35 -19.83 18.23 -9.86
N LYS A 36 -20.76 18.05 -10.80
CA LYS A 36 -21.23 19.14 -11.67
C LYS A 36 -21.68 20.35 -10.85
N GLY A 37 -21.16 21.53 -11.21
CA GLY A 37 -21.46 22.79 -10.54
C GLY A 37 -20.53 23.17 -9.39
N LEU A 38 -19.54 22.33 -9.07
CA LEU A 38 -18.50 22.65 -8.07
C LEU A 38 -17.22 23.20 -8.73
N PRO A 39 -16.44 24.03 -8.01
CA PRO A 39 -15.18 24.55 -8.51
C PRO A 39 -14.18 23.42 -8.80
N ASN A 40 -13.35 23.64 -9.82
CA ASN A 40 -12.26 22.74 -10.15
C ASN A 40 -11.25 22.69 -9.00
N SER A 41 -10.70 21.51 -8.74
CA SER A 41 -9.57 21.37 -7.83
C SER A 41 -8.31 21.98 -8.44
N SER A 42 -7.62 22.79 -7.65
CA SER A 42 -6.23 23.16 -7.90
C SER A 42 -5.29 22.19 -7.17
N THR A 43 -4.02 22.20 -7.55
CA THR A 43 -2.96 21.59 -6.75
C THR A 43 -2.79 22.42 -5.48
N ILE A 44 -2.78 21.75 -4.32
CA ILE A 44 -2.47 22.35 -3.03
C ILE A 44 -1.11 21.86 -2.58
N THR A 45 -0.26 22.79 -2.13
CA THR A 45 1.05 22.44 -1.58
C THR A 45 0.99 22.39 -0.06
N TYR A 46 1.46 21.29 0.52
CA TYR A 46 1.51 21.08 1.96
C TYR A 46 2.94 21.01 2.46
N THR A 47 3.26 21.70 3.55
CA THR A 47 4.53 21.49 4.27
C THR A 47 4.30 20.52 5.41
N VAL A 48 4.97 19.38 5.37
CA VAL A 48 4.89 18.34 6.40
C VAL A 48 5.97 18.58 7.45
N PHE A 49 5.56 18.66 8.71
CA PHE A 49 6.43 18.72 9.88
C PHE A 49 6.57 17.33 10.48
N ILE A 50 7.79 16.81 10.54
CA ILE A 50 8.07 15.45 11.00
C ILE A 50 9.25 15.43 11.98
N ASN A 51 9.15 14.64 13.05
CA ASN A 51 10.27 14.47 13.97
C ASN A 51 11.27 13.42 13.48
N GLN A 52 12.49 13.46 14.03
CA GLN A 52 13.57 12.54 13.63
C GLN A 52 13.23 11.06 13.87
N LYS A 53 12.44 10.74 14.91
CA LYS A 53 12.08 9.36 15.25
C LYS A 53 11.13 8.75 14.22
N GLN A 54 10.13 9.51 13.78
CA GLN A 54 9.17 9.10 12.75
C GLN A 54 9.86 8.90 11.40
N LEU A 55 10.79 9.80 11.06
CA LEU A 55 11.55 9.74 9.82
C LEU A 55 12.41 8.46 9.74
N LYS A 56 13.15 8.16 10.82
CA LYS A 56 13.92 6.91 10.97
C LYS A 56 13.02 5.67 10.92
N LYS A 57 11.86 5.71 11.59
CA LYS A 57 10.90 4.59 11.61
C LYS A 57 10.31 4.30 10.23
N ALA A 58 10.08 5.33 9.42
CA ALA A 58 9.60 5.18 8.06
C ALA A 58 10.70 4.77 7.07
N GLY A 59 11.98 4.84 7.45
CA GLY A 59 13.10 4.59 6.54
C GLY A 59 13.31 5.70 5.52
N LEU A 60 12.83 6.91 5.79
CA LEU A 60 13.02 8.06 4.91
C LEU A 60 14.39 8.69 5.15
N THR A 61 15.05 9.13 4.07
CA THR A 61 16.35 9.80 4.08
C THR A 61 16.35 10.93 3.05
N GLU A 62 17.32 11.84 3.12
CA GLU A 62 17.48 12.92 2.15
C GLU A 62 17.58 12.40 0.70
N GLU A 63 18.14 11.20 0.52
CA GLU A 63 18.35 10.57 -0.79
C GLU A 63 17.08 9.90 -1.35
N ASN A 64 16.19 9.40 -0.48
CA ASN A 64 15.02 8.63 -0.89
C ASN A 64 13.69 9.41 -0.81
N ILE A 65 13.67 10.54 -0.11
CA ILE A 65 12.45 11.32 0.16
C ILE A 65 11.70 11.69 -1.13
N GLN A 66 12.40 12.15 -2.18
CA GLN A 66 11.77 12.56 -3.45
C GLN A 66 11.51 11.41 -4.42
N THR A 67 12.15 10.26 -4.21
CA THR A 67 11.99 9.10 -5.11
C THR A 67 10.86 8.20 -4.68
N GLN A 68 10.60 8.11 -3.37
CA GLN A 68 9.58 7.25 -2.79
C GLN A 68 8.22 7.94 -2.74
N LYS A 69 7.17 7.18 -3.04
CA LYS A 69 5.82 7.59 -2.68
C LYS A 69 5.64 7.41 -1.18
N VAL A 70 5.06 8.39 -0.49
CA VAL A 70 4.83 8.33 0.96
C VAL A 70 3.37 8.62 1.27
N MET A 71 2.89 8.03 2.35
CA MET A 71 1.62 8.39 3.00
C MET A 71 1.96 9.08 4.32
N VAL A 72 1.39 10.27 4.52
CA VAL A 72 1.52 11.06 5.74
C VAL A 72 0.12 11.27 6.31
N GLN A 73 -0.09 10.87 7.56
CA GLN A 73 -1.30 11.17 8.31
C GLN A 73 -0.95 12.17 9.40
N GLY A 74 -1.66 13.29 9.37
CA GLY A 74 -1.33 14.44 10.18
C GLY A 74 -2.54 15.26 10.57
N GLU A 75 -2.28 16.38 11.22
CA GLU A 75 -3.27 17.41 11.50
C GLU A 75 -2.80 18.72 10.85
N PRO A 76 -3.69 19.47 10.18
CA PRO A 76 -3.31 20.76 9.62
C PRO A 76 -2.98 21.75 10.74
N THR A 77 -1.95 22.56 10.53
CA THR A 77 -1.50 23.59 11.47
C THR A 77 -1.29 24.92 10.74
N LEU A 78 -1.74 26.00 11.39
CA LEU A 78 -1.55 27.38 10.94
C LEU A 78 -0.67 28.17 11.92
N ASP A 79 -0.23 27.54 13.02
CA ASP A 79 0.52 28.18 14.10
C ASP A 79 2.04 28.21 13.83
N VAL A 80 2.45 27.90 12.60
CA VAL A 80 3.86 27.84 12.19
C VAL A 80 4.23 29.13 11.45
N PRO A 81 5.43 29.72 11.70
CA PRO A 81 5.89 30.87 10.95
C PRO A 81 5.87 30.62 9.44
N VAL A 82 5.45 31.62 8.66
CA VAL A 82 5.41 31.55 7.18
C VAL A 82 6.77 31.22 6.55
N GLY A 83 7.88 31.55 7.22
CA GLY A 83 9.23 31.19 6.75
C GLY A 83 9.58 29.71 6.90
N ASP A 84 8.85 28.98 7.75
CA ASP A 84 9.02 27.55 8.00
C ASP A 84 7.96 26.69 7.30
N CYS A 85 6.93 27.31 6.71
CA CYS A 85 5.88 26.67 5.93
C CYS A 85 5.84 27.26 4.51
N PRO A 86 6.72 26.82 3.59
CA PRO A 86 6.70 27.28 2.20
C PRO A 86 5.46 26.79 1.42
N GLY A 87 4.82 25.71 1.86
CA GLY A 87 3.54 25.26 1.34
C GLY A 87 2.37 26.12 1.82
N GLU A 88 1.24 25.99 1.14
CA GLU A 88 0.01 26.72 1.47
C GLU A 88 -0.60 26.28 2.81
N ILE A 89 -0.42 25.00 3.18
CA ILE A 89 -0.96 24.43 4.41
C ILE A 89 0.14 23.65 5.16
N GLY A 90 0.33 23.96 6.43
CA GLY A 90 1.20 23.18 7.31
C GLY A 90 0.51 21.91 7.81
N VAL A 91 1.23 20.79 7.91
CA VAL A 91 0.71 19.52 8.43
C VAL A 91 1.66 18.91 9.44
N THR A 92 1.21 18.75 10.68
CA THR A 92 1.95 18.04 11.73
C THR A 92 1.77 16.55 11.54
N CYS A 93 2.84 15.84 11.19
CA CYS A 93 2.81 14.40 10.94
C CYS A 93 2.68 13.61 12.25
N PHE A 94 1.69 12.72 12.31
CA PHE A 94 1.54 11.72 13.38
C PHE A 94 1.98 10.33 12.94
N GLN A 95 1.71 9.98 11.68
CA GLN A 95 2.10 8.71 11.08
C GLN A 95 2.63 8.92 9.67
N VAL A 96 3.73 8.23 9.34
CA VAL A 96 4.31 8.24 8.01
C VAL A 96 4.70 6.82 7.60
N SER A 97 4.49 6.48 6.33
CA SER A 97 4.88 5.20 5.75
C SER A 97 5.26 5.37 4.29
N ILE A 98 6.30 4.68 3.84
CA ILE A 98 6.65 4.57 2.43
C ILE A 98 5.62 3.66 1.75
N LEU A 99 5.04 4.15 0.66
CA LEU A 99 4.19 3.40 -0.25
C LEU A 99 5.05 2.83 -1.38
N PRO A 100 5.00 1.52 -1.63
CA PRO A 100 5.75 0.91 -2.72
C PRO A 100 5.29 1.50 -4.06
N GLU A 101 6.24 2.02 -4.82
CA GLU A 101 5.96 2.64 -6.11
C GLU A 101 5.79 1.54 -7.17
N LYS A 102 4.55 1.28 -7.60
CA LYS A 102 4.28 0.46 -8.78
C LYS A 102 4.91 1.14 -10.00
N GLN A 103 6.06 0.65 -10.46
CA GLN A 103 6.69 1.07 -11.71
C GLN A 103 5.69 0.87 -12.87
N LYS A 104 5.22 1.97 -13.47
CA LYS A 104 4.41 1.95 -14.68
C LYS A 104 5.31 1.72 -15.90
N GLN A 105 5.16 0.58 -16.57
CA GLN A 105 5.44 0.49 -18.01
C GLN A 105 4.24 1.13 -18.76
N LYS A 106 4.54 2.08 -19.64
CA LYS A 106 3.63 2.70 -20.64
C LYS A 106 3.34 1.65 -21.75
N ASP A 107 2.25 1.57 -22.51
CA ASP A 107 1.24 2.50 -23.06
C ASP A 107 -0.13 1.75 -23.29
N PRO A 108 -1.04 2.22 -24.18
CA PRO A 108 -2.35 2.85 -23.95
C PRO A 108 -3.52 1.83 -23.86
N VAL A 109 -4.72 2.19 -23.37
CA VAL A 109 -5.90 2.50 -24.20
C VAL A 109 -7.03 3.05 -23.29
N LYS A 110 -7.66 4.10 -23.80
CA LYS A 110 -8.86 4.82 -23.35
C LYS A 110 -10.12 4.03 -23.70
N VAL A 111 -11.03 3.76 -22.75
CA VAL A 111 -12.51 3.77 -22.95
C VAL A 111 -13.25 4.00 -21.59
N GLU A 112 -13.78 5.23 -21.44
CA GLU A 112 -15.10 5.69 -20.92
C GLU A 112 -15.72 5.03 -19.64
N SER A 113 -15.87 5.72 -18.50
CA SER A 113 -17.02 6.56 -18.01
C SER A 113 -18.39 5.86 -18.11
N VAL A 114 -19.30 5.69 -17.14
CA VAL A 114 -19.73 6.21 -15.80
C VAL A 114 -20.89 5.26 -15.32
N PRO A 115 -21.65 5.41 -14.20
CA PRO A 115 -21.53 6.25 -13.00
C PRO A 115 -21.66 5.50 -11.64
N VAL A 116 -21.31 6.24 -10.59
CA VAL A 116 -21.50 5.94 -9.16
C VAL A 116 -22.97 6.01 -8.74
N LYS A 117 -23.41 5.11 -7.85
CA LYS A 117 -24.42 5.40 -6.83
C LYS A 117 -23.93 4.88 -5.47
N GLU A 118 -23.74 5.83 -4.55
CA GLU A 118 -23.61 5.64 -3.10
C GLU A 118 -24.81 4.82 -2.58
N GLU A 119 -24.75 4.00 -1.52
CA GLU A 119 -24.24 4.23 -0.17
C GLU A 119 -23.89 2.90 0.55
N VAL A 120 -23.14 3.02 1.66
CA VAL A 120 -23.04 2.15 2.86
C VAL A 120 -21.62 1.65 3.19
N LYS A 121 -21.12 2.18 4.33
CA LYS A 121 -19.94 1.79 5.13
C LYS A 121 -19.64 0.29 5.19
N VAL A 122 -18.43 -0.12 4.81
CA VAL A 122 -17.53 -1.05 5.55
C VAL A 122 -16.09 -0.75 5.10
N GLU A 123 -15.13 -0.76 6.04
CA GLU A 123 -13.69 -0.73 5.76
C GLU A 123 -13.30 -1.84 4.75
N GLU A 124 -12.98 -1.48 3.50
CA GLU A 124 -12.44 -2.45 2.53
C GLU A 124 -10.95 -2.67 2.80
N LYS A 125 -10.66 -3.68 3.62
CA LYS A 125 -9.44 -4.48 3.47
C LYS A 125 -9.30 -4.91 2.00
N PRO A 126 -8.08 -5.05 1.46
CA PRO A 126 -7.88 -5.50 0.08
C PRO A 126 -8.72 -6.75 -0.18
N LYS A 127 -9.59 -6.69 -1.20
CA LYS A 127 -10.44 -7.82 -1.64
C LYS A 127 -9.53 -8.93 -2.18
N GLY A 128 -9.06 -9.77 -1.27
CA GLY A 128 -8.47 -11.06 -1.61
C GLY A 128 -9.55 -12.01 -2.12
N PRO A 129 -9.16 -13.14 -2.74
CA PRO A 129 -10.10 -14.20 -3.07
C PRO A 129 -10.92 -14.64 -1.84
N GLU A 130 -12.14 -15.12 -2.09
CA GLU A 130 -13.07 -15.58 -1.04
C GLU A 130 -12.36 -16.61 -0.14
N GLY A 131 -12.36 -16.39 1.19
CA GLY A 131 -11.62 -17.22 2.15
C GLY A 131 -10.23 -16.69 2.55
N THR A 132 -9.81 -15.52 2.07
CA THR A 132 -8.60 -14.86 2.57
C THR A 132 -8.79 -14.38 4.01
N GLU A 133 -7.97 -14.87 4.93
CA GLU A 133 -8.00 -14.46 6.35
C GLU A 133 -6.99 -13.35 6.64
N ASP A 134 -5.84 -13.36 5.97
CA ASP A 134 -4.75 -12.41 6.21
C ASP A 134 -3.93 -12.12 4.95
N PHE A 135 -3.07 -11.11 5.01
CA PHE A 135 -2.17 -10.70 3.94
C PHE A 135 -0.76 -10.62 4.50
N ILE A 136 0.08 -11.59 4.16
CA ILE A 136 1.45 -11.63 4.65
C ILE A 136 2.44 -11.54 3.50
N SER A 137 3.67 -11.13 3.80
CA SER A 137 4.72 -11.07 2.79
C SER A 137 5.10 -12.47 2.33
N LEU A 138 5.26 -12.67 1.01
CA LEU A 138 5.62 -13.97 0.42
C LEU A 138 6.91 -14.56 1.02
N GLU A 139 7.84 -13.69 1.41
CA GLU A 139 9.11 -14.08 2.05
C GLU A 139 8.95 -14.62 3.48
N GLN A 140 7.85 -14.31 4.16
CA GLN A 140 7.58 -14.83 5.50
C GLN A 140 7.03 -16.26 5.49
N ILE A 141 6.60 -16.77 4.32
CA ILE A 141 6.09 -18.13 4.17
C ILE A 141 7.27 -19.09 4.04
N ARG A 142 7.36 -20.05 4.96
CA ARG A 142 8.36 -21.11 4.93
C ARG A 142 7.84 -22.28 4.11
N ILE A 143 8.59 -22.68 3.08
CA ILE A 143 8.20 -23.80 2.20
C ILE A 143 8.87 -25.08 2.73
N PRO A 144 8.12 -26.15 3.03
CA PRO A 144 8.70 -27.46 3.31
C PRO A 144 9.48 -28.02 2.11
N GLU A 145 10.53 -28.77 2.38
CA GLU A 145 11.35 -29.40 1.33
C GLU A 145 10.55 -30.38 0.46
N GLU A 146 9.48 -30.98 1.00
CA GLU A 146 8.54 -31.84 0.29
C GLU A 146 7.89 -31.12 -0.91
N PHE A 147 7.57 -29.84 -0.76
CA PHE A 147 7.02 -29.04 -1.85
C PHE A 147 8.08 -28.60 -2.86
N LEU A 148 9.32 -28.32 -2.40
CA LEU A 148 10.44 -27.96 -3.29
C LEU A 148 10.79 -29.07 -4.27
N ASN A 149 10.63 -30.33 -3.85
CA ASN A 149 10.84 -31.50 -4.70
C ASN A 149 9.64 -31.82 -5.60
N SER A 150 8.46 -31.27 -5.31
CA SER A 150 7.28 -31.42 -6.16
C SER A 150 7.31 -30.44 -7.33
N ARG A 151 7.13 -30.94 -8.56
CA ARG A 151 6.95 -30.10 -9.74
C ARG A 151 5.46 -29.82 -9.92
N PRO A 152 4.99 -28.57 -9.72
CA PRO A 152 3.59 -28.25 -9.94
C PRO A 152 3.23 -28.46 -11.43
N ASN A 153 2.02 -28.95 -11.68
CA ASN A 153 1.52 -29.22 -13.03
C ASN A 153 1.55 -27.91 -13.87
N ALA A 154 2.25 -27.94 -15.00
CA ALA A 154 2.51 -26.76 -15.83
C ALA A 154 1.22 -26.11 -16.38
N GLU A 155 0.21 -26.93 -16.74
CA GLU A 155 -1.05 -26.44 -17.30
C GLU A 155 -1.87 -25.66 -16.26
N LYS A 156 -2.02 -26.23 -15.05
CA LYS A 156 -2.70 -25.55 -13.93
C LYS A 156 -1.92 -24.34 -13.44
N THR A 157 -0.59 -24.40 -13.49
CA THR A 157 0.26 -23.25 -13.14
C THR A 157 0.05 -22.10 -14.11
N GLN A 158 -0.09 -22.39 -15.41
CA GLN A 158 -0.34 -21.38 -16.44
C GLN A 158 -1.73 -20.73 -16.27
N GLN A 159 -2.76 -21.50 -15.91
CA GLN A 159 -4.09 -20.96 -15.61
C GLN A 159 -4.07 -19.95 -14.46
N VAL A 160 -3.32 -20.23 -13.39
CA VAL A 160 -3.16 -19.29 -12.26
C VAL A 160 -2.36 -18.05 -12.71
N ILE A 161 -1.33 -18.21 -13.55
CA ILE A 161 -0.59 -17.07 -14.13
C ILE A 161 -1.52 -16.19 -14.96
N ASP A 162 -2.33 -16.77 -15.84
CA ASP A 162 -3.22 -16.03 -16.73
C ASP A 162 -4.36 -15.37 -15.94
N TYR A 163 -4.85 -16.04 -14.90
CA TYR A 163 -5.77 -15.44 -13.94
C TYR A 163 -5.15 -14.23 -13.24
N VAL A 164 -3.96 -14.39 -12.63
CA VAL A 164 -3.24 -13.31 -11.94
C VAL A 164 -2.89 -12.15 -12.88
N LYS A 165 -2.53 -12.45 -14.14
CA LYS A 165 -2.31 -11.41 -15.16
C LYS A 165 -3.59 -10.64 -15.49
N ARG A 166 -4.75 -11.31 -15.46
CA ARG A 166 -6.05 -10.71 -15.80
C ARG A 166 -6.69 -9.94 -14.64
N THR A 167 -6.62 -10.49 -13.43
CA THR A 167 -7.28 -9.93 -12.23
C THR A 167 -6.33 -9.14 -11.34
N GLY A 168 -5.02 -9.36 -11.49
CA GLY A 168 -3.99 -8.79 -10.62
C GLY A 168 -3.87 -9.47 -9.26
N HIS A 169 -4.70 -10.46 -8.94
CA HIS A 169 -4.77 -11.13 -7.62
C HIS A 169 -4.75 -12.66 -7.79
N LEU A 170 -4.37 -13.38 -6.74
CA LEU A 170 -4.45 -14.84 -6.73
C LEU A 170 -5.92 -15.29 -6.81
N ASP A 171 -6.15 -16.44 -7.44
CA ASP A 171 -7.45 -17.11 -7.56
C ASP A 171 -8.00 -17.54 -6.20
N GLU A 172 -7.10 -18.02 -5.33
CA GLU A 172 -7.41 -18.50 -3.98
C GLU A 172 -6.27 -18.11 -3.02
N PRO A 173 -6.54 -17.96 -1.71
CA PRO A 173 -5.50 -17.68 -0.72
C PRO A 173 -4.50 -18.85 -0.62
N ILE A 174 -3.28 -18.57 -0.18
CA ILE A 174 -2.28 -19.60 0.13
C ILE A 174 -2.55 -20.12 1.54
N MET A 175 -2.59 -21.44 1.73
CA MET A 175 -2.79 -22.00 3.07
C MET A 175 -1.47 -22.12 3.80
N ILE A 176 -1.44 -21.56 5.00
CA ILE A 176 -0.28 -21.63 5.87
C ILE A 176 -0.69 -22.03 7.28
N ASN A 177 0.24 -22.63 8.00
CA ASN A 177 0.10 -22.81 9.43
C ASN A 177 0.25 -21.46 10.15
N ARG A 178 -0.70 -21.13 11.03
CA ARG A 178 -0.75 -19.83 11.73
C ARG A 178 0.46 -19.57 12.63
N GLU A 179 1.00 -20.61 13.27
CA GLU A 179 2.09 -20.49 14.23
C GLU A 179 3.46 -20.54 13.55
N THR A 180 3.65 -21.52 12.67
CA THR A 180 4.97 -21.78 12.06
C THR A 180 5.18 -21.02 10.76
N LYS A 181 4.11 -20.42 10.19
CA LYS A 181 4.08 -19.81 8.85
C LYS A 181 4.57 -20.75 7.75
N ILE A 182 4.46 -22.05 7.99
CA ILE A 182 4.82 -23.08 7.03
C ILE A 182 3.69 -23.22 6.03
N LEU A 183 4.04 -23.30 4.74
CA LEU A 183 3.12 -23.58 3.65
C LEU A 183 2.54 -24.97 3.79
N THR A 184 1.22 -25.06 3.93
CA THR A 184 0.48 -26.34 4.04
C THR A 184 -0.18 -26.71 2.72
N ASP A 185 -0.70 -25.72 1.98
CA ASP A 185 -1.26 -25.92 0.64
C ASP A 185 -1.19 -24.63 -0.20
N GLY A 186 -1.29 -24.73 -1.51
CA GLY A 186 -1.22 -23.61 -2.43
C GLY A 186 0.20 -23.33 -2.93
N TYR A 187 1.10 -24.32 -2.92
CA TYR A 187 2.47 -24.19 -3.43
C TYR A 187 2.53 -23.67 -4.88
N ARG A 188 1.61 -24.10 -5.75
CA ARG A 188 1.50 -23.56 -7.11
C ARG A 188 1.28 -22.05 -7.11
N ARG A 189 0.42 -21.55 -6.21
CA ARG A 189 0.06 -20.12 -6.08
C ARG A 189 1.23 -19.34 -5.50
N TYR A 190 1.96 -19.93 -4.54
CA TYR A 190 3.22 -19.41 -4.04
C TYR A 190 4.26 -19.25 -5.16
N VAL A 191 4.47 -20.28 -6.00
CA VAL A 191 5.42 -20.23 -7.11
C VAL A 191 5.02 -19.19 -8.14
N VAL A 192 3.72 -19.06 -8.45
CA VAL A 192 3.21 -18.02 -9.34
C VAL A 192 3.42 -16.64 -8.73
N ALA A 193 3.05 -16.44 -7.47
CA ALA A 193 3.26 -15.18 -6.74
C ALA A 193 4.74 -14.78 -6.71
N LYS A 194 5.65 -15.74 -6.49
CA LYS A 194 7.10 -15.54 -6.59
C LYS A 194 7.54 -15.16 -8.01
N LYS A 195 6.97 -15.81 -9.03
CA LYS A 195 7.28 -15.55 -10.45
C LYS A 195 6.78 -14.18 -10.91
N VAL A 196 5.63 -13.72 -10.42
CA VAL A 196 5.08 -12.39 -10.69
C VAL A 196 5.60 -11.31 -9.73
N LYS A 197 6.51 -11.67 -8.81
CA LYS A 197 7.08 -10.78 -7.79
C LYS A 197 6.01 -10.08 -6.95
N MET A 198 5.03 -10.83 -6.47
CA MET A 198 4.00 -10.34 -5.57
C MET A 198 4.55 -10.28 -4.14
N ASP A 199 4.70 -9.07 -3.61
CA ASP A 199 5.28 -8.84 -2.27
C ASP A 199 4.37 -9.31 -1.14
N VAL A 200 3.06 -9.11 -1.30
CA VAL A 200 2.02 -9.43 -0.31
C VAL A 200 1.02 -10.40 -0.92
N VAL A 201 0.83 -11.55 -0.29
CA VAL A 201 -0.07 -12.60 -0.76
C VAL A 201 -1.24 -12.82 0.20
N PRO A 202 -2.45 -13.05 -0.33
CA PRO A 202 -3.58 -13.49 0.49
C PRO A 202 -3.27 -14.87 1.06
N VAL A 203 -3.48 -15.04 2.37
CA VAL A 203 -3.31 -16.31 3.07
C VAL A 203 -4.55 -16.67 3.87
N ALA A 204 -4.75 -17.97 4.02
CA ALA A 204 -5.74 -18.57 4.90
C ALA A 204 -5.01 -19.45 5.91
N TYR A 205 -5.50 -19.51 7.14
CA TYR A 205 -4.88 -20.31 8.19
C TYR A 205 -5.54 -21.67 8.25
N GLU A 206 -4.72 -22.72 8.29
CA GLU A 206 -5.24 -24.04 8.61
C GLU A 206 -5.84 -24.01 10.03
N LYS A 207 -7.12 -24.35 10.14
CA LYS A 207 -7.79 -24.46 11.44
C LYS A 207 -7.15 -25.62 12.19
N ILE A 208 -6.35 -25.31 13.20
CA ILE A 208 -5.87 -26.28 14.17
C ILE A 208 -7.11 -26.79 14.91
N SER A 209 -7.58 -27.97 14.53
CA SER A 209 -8.49 -28.76 15.36
C SER A 209 -7.71 -29.12 16.63
N VAL A 210 -7.80 -28.28 17.65
CA VAL A 210 -7.35 -28.67 18.98
C VAL A 210 -8.31 -29.76 19.42
N GLU A 211 -7.92 -31.03 19.21
CA GLU A 211 -8.54 -32.15 19.92
C GLU A 211 -8.32 -31.89 21.41
N SER A 212 -9.42 -31.58 22.08
CA SER A 212 -9.52 -31.46 23.52
C SER A 212 -8.90 -32.69 24.18
N VAL A 213 -7.94 -32.44 25.09
CA VAL A 213 -7.45 -33.43 26.06
C VAL A 213 -8.57 -33.79 27.04
#